data_AF-A0A8R2B751-F1
#
_entry.id   AF-A0A8R2B751-F1
#
_cell.length_a   1.000
_cell.length_b   1.000
_cell.length_c   1.000
_cell.angle_alpha   90.00
_cell.angle_beta   90.00
_cell.angle_gamma   90.00
#
_symmetry.space_group_name_H-M   'P 1'
#
loop_
_entity.id
_entity.type
_entity.pdbx_description
1 polymer ?
#
loop_
_entity_poly.entity_id
_entity_poly.type
_entity_poly.pdbx_seq_one_letter_code
_entity_poly.pdbx_strand_id
1 'polypeptide(L)'
;MSNSSCLNETGRPNILSFDPKLFTLVKNLSIEEKMSLIRKPFQPEKHELPGGNFPQEHGHRFNSNQYYKSLPNGGRLWRGWLSYSLSSKRFYCLHCMFFGKNAQKSWIYDGFHAWQRLTDISVHEKTEVHINASIVVKMKCSSMAVLPQMYASKRNQVAENREIVHILIDITLFLGQHSLPFRGHREAWAVYIDRLQIHGRNQINFISWQRQNQLINSVSKCIKISIKKELDHNKFFSVSIDTTFDSSRREQLAFIIRYVCIFERSPVIRERLLGLKETSTTTGRQLFSVFQDICMENDLD
;
A
#
# COMPACT_ATOMS: atom_id res chain seq x y z
N MET A 1 37.65 14.52 -3.15
CA MET A 1 36.46 15.26 -3.61
C MET A 1 35.23 14.39 -3.39
N SER A 2 34.38 14.82 -2.45
CA SER A 2 32.97 14.47 -2.21
C SER A 2 32.50 13.01 -2.30
N ASN A 3 32.63 12.27 -1.18
CA ASN A 3 31.89 11.04 -0.89
C ASN A 3 30.64 11.36 -0.06
N SER A 4 29.61 11.93 -0.69
CA SER A 4 28.36 12.28 -0.01
C SER A 4 27.16 12.04 -0.91
N SER A 5 26.75 10.78 -1.10
CA SER A 5 25.41 10.49 -1.68
C SER A 5 24.96 9.03 -1.52
N CYS A 6 25.07 8.41 -0.34
CA CYS A 6 24.60 7.02 -0.13
C CYS A 6 23.59 6.84 1.00
N LEU A 7 23.10 7.92 1.61
CA LEU A 7 22.08 7.88 2.67
C LEU A 7 20.85 8.65 2.21
N ASN A 8 19.67 8.03 2.31
CA ASN A 8 18.39 8.71 2.17
C ASN A 8 17.97 9.34 3.51
N GLU A 9 17.01 10.27 3.47
CA GLU A 9 16.59 11.20 4.54
C GLU A 9 16.18 10.55 5.88
N THR A 10 16.13 9.21 5.95
CA THR A 10 15.81 8.42 7.15
C THR A 10 17.03 7.75 7.81
N GLY A 11 18.26 8.03 7.36
CA GLY A 11 19.48 7.43 7.90
C GLY A 11 19.64 5.93 7.60
N ARG A 12 18.76 5.35 6.79
CA ARG A 12 18.93 4.02 6.21
C ARG A 12 19.92 4.12 5.03
N PRO A 13 20.76 3.12 4.78
CA PRO A 13 21.52 3.06 3.53
C PRO A 13 20.56 2.96 2.36
N ASN A 14 20.85 3.71 1.28
CA ASN A 14 20.07 3.70 0.04
C ASN A 14 19.82 2.23 -0.38
N ILE A 15 18.56 1.79 -0.38
CA ILE A 15 18.17 0.38 -0.20
C ILE A 15 18.69 -0.58 -1.29
N LEU A 16 19.30 -0.12 -2.38
CA LEU A 16 19.89 -0.99 -3.41
C LEU A 16 21.16 -0.41 -4.03
N SER A 17 22.14 -0.03 -3.21
CA SER A 17 23.50 -0.32 -3.65
C SER A 17 23.61 -1.85 -3.73
N PHE A 18 23.72 -2.41 -4.95
CA PHE A 18 23.88 -3.85 -5.15
C PHE A 18 25.22 -4.39 -4.61
N ASP A 19 26.01 -3.57 -3.92
CA ASP A 19 27.26 -3.99 -3.31
C ASP A 19 27.02 -4.95 -2.13
N PRO A 20 27.41 -6.24 -2.24
CA PRO A 20 27.17 -7.24 -1.22
C PRO A 20 27.89 -6.98 0.11
N LYS A 21 28.93 -6.12 0.14
CA LYS A 21 29.58 -5.73 1.40
C LYS A 21 28.60 -5.00 2.32
N LEU A 22 27.72 -4.17 1.77
CA LEU A 22 26.77 -3.38 2.55
C LEU A 22 25.70 -4.24 3.23
N PHE A 23 25.37 -5.40 2.66
CA PHE A 23 24.39 -6.32 3.24
C PHE A 23 24.85 -6.87 4.60
N THR A 24 26.16 -6.87 4.87
CA THR A 24 26.73 -7.25 6.18
C THR A 24 26.43 -6.25 7.30
N LEU A 25 26.11 -5.00 6.94
CA LEU A 25 25.84 -3.91 7.87
C LEU A 25 24.34 -3.76 8.17
N VAL A 26 23.47 -4.32 7.33
CA VAL A 26 22.02 -4.23 7.48
C VAL A 26 21.52 -5.35 8.38
N LYS A 27 20.95 -4.98 9.53
CA LYS A 27 20.27 -5.93 10.41
C LYS A 27 18.79 -6.04 10.03
N ASN A 28 18.22 -7.24 10.20
CA ASN A 28 16.79 -7.51 10.11
C ASN A 28 16.14 -7.37 8.72
N LEU A 29 16.81 -7.81 7.65
CA LEU A 29 16.16 -7.95 6.34
C LEU A 29 15.04 -9.02 6.39
N SER A 30 13.88 -8.67 5.82
CA SER A 30 12.79 -9.59 5.56
C SER A 30 13.21 -10.72 4.62
N ILE A 31 12.42 -11.80 4.56
CA ILE A 31 12.69 -12.92 3.66
C ILE A 31 12.60 -12.45 2.20
N GLU A 32 11.68 -11.54 1.90
CA GLU A 32 11.44 -10.97 0.57
C GLU A 32 12.64 -10.16 0.11
N GLU A 33 13.18 -9.28 0.97
CA GLU A 33 14.36 -8.48 0.65
C GLU A 33 15.58 -9.37 0.41
N LYS A 34 15.84 -10.35 1.27
CA LYS A 34 16.93 -11.33 1.10
C LYS A 34 16.82 -12.05 -0.25
N MET A 35 15.62 -12.48 -0.62
CA MET A 35 15.37 -13.21 -1.87
C MET A 35 15.43 -12.30 -3.11
N SER A 36 15.06 -11.01 -2.98
CA SER A 36 15.24 -10.02 -4.03
C SER A 36 16.73 -9.79 -4.35
N LEU A 37 17.56 -9.66 -3.30
CA LEU A 37 19.01 -9.51 -3.44
C LEU A 37 19.67 -10.76 -4.04
N ILE A 38 19.26 -11.97 -3.63
CA ILE A 38 19.77 -13.23 -4.20
C ILE A 38 19.42 -13.37 -5.69
N ARG A 39 18.24 -12.91 -6.13
CA ARG A 39 17.85 -12.98 -7.54
C ARG A 39 18.65 -12.05 -8.45
N LYS A 40 19.32 -11.04 -7.86
CA LYS A 40 20.12 -10.05 -8.58
C LYS A 40 21.52 -9.97 -7.94
N PRO A 41 22.32 -11.04 -8.02
CA PRO A 41 23.69 -10.99 -7.52
C PRO A 41 24.48 -9.95 -8.31
N PHE A 42 25.33 -9.18 -7.64
CA PHE A 42 26.15 -8.19 -8.33
C PHE A 42 27.34 -8.88 -9.00
N GLN A 43 27.24 -9.06 -10.30
CA GLN A 43 28.21 -9.75 -11.15
C GLN A 43 28.49 -8.89 -12.38
N PRO A 44 29.13 -7.72 -12.21
CA PRO A 44 29.36 -6.80 -13.33
C PRO A 44 30.28 -7.46 -14.36
N GLU A 45 30.08 -7.12 -15.63
CA GLU A 45 31.03 -7.44 -16.69
C GLU A 45 32.10 -6.36 -16.82
N LYS A 46 33.19 -6.70 -17.50
CA LYS A 46 34.35 -5.80 -17.67
C LYS A 46 33.97 -4.40 -18.19
N HIS A 47 33.00 -4.32 -19.10
CA HIS A 47 32.56 -3.07 -19.74
C HIS A 47 31.64 -2.21 -18.86
N GLU A 48 31.06 -2.79 -17.82
CA GLU A 48 30.14 -2.10 -16.90
C GLU A 48 30.88 -1.39 -15.75
N LEU A 49 32.20 -1.56 -15.68
CA LEU A 49 33.03 -1.02 -14.61
C LEU A 49 33.61 0.35 -14.95
N PRO A 50 33.77 1.24 -13.95
CA PRO A 50 34.51 2.49 -14.12
C PRO A 50 35.95 2.20 -14.57
N GLY A 51 36.32 2.58 -15.80
CA GLY A 51 37.64 2.29 -16.39
C GLY A 51 37.75 0.98 -17.17
N GLY A 52 36.64 0.26 -17.41
CA GLY A 52 36.56 -0.86 -18.33
C GLY A 52 37.40 -2.07 -17.94
N ASN A 53 37.81 -2.19 -16.68
CA ASN A 53 38.58 -3.32 -16.14
C ASN A 53 38.24 -3.52 -14.66
N PHE A 54 38.31 -4.77 -14.20
CA PHE A 54 38.29 -5.05 -12.77
C PHE A 54 39.53 -4.49 -12.07
N PRO A 55 39.40 -4.08 -10.79
CA PRO A 55 40.54 -3.65 -9.99
C PRO A 55 41.67 -4.68 -10.02
N GLN A 56 42.89 -4.20 -10.19
CA GLN A 56 44.09 -5.02 -10.17
C GLN A 56 44.71 -4.99 -8.76
N GLU A 57 44.94 -6.15 -8.16
CA GLU A 57 45.74 -6.28 -6.95
C GLU A 57 46.91 -7.23 -7.20
N HIS A 58 48.11 -6.83 -6.79
CA HIS A 58 49.35 -7.60 -6.93
C HIS A 58 49.58 -8.18 -8.35
N GLY A 59 49.25 -7.41 -9.39
CA GLY A 59 49.47 -7.83 -10.78
C GLY A 59 48.33 -8.65 -11.40
N HIS A 60 47.34 -9.08 -10.62
CA HIS A 60 46.27 -9.95 -11.09
C HIS A 60 44.91 -9.28 -11.09
N ARG A 61 44.06 -9.68 -12.04
CA ARG A 61 42.71 -9.16 -12.22
C ARG A 61 41.69 -10.27 -12.12
N PHE A 62 40.53 -9.92 -11.57
CA PHE A 62 39.36 -10.76 -11.65
C PHE A 62 38.92 -10.99 -13.11
N ASN A 63 38.31 -12.14 -13.36
CA ASN A 63 37.72 -12.51 -14.65
C ASN A 63 36.26 -12.94 -14.45
N SER A 64 35.32 -12.37 -15.22
CA SER A 64 33.89 -12.70 -15.14
C SER A 64 33.58 -14.18 -15.42
N ASN A 65 34.48 -14.91 -16.09
CA ASN A 65 34.36 -16.36 -16.23
C ASN A 65 34.24 -17.11 -14.89
N GLN A 66 34.72 -16.54 -13.78
CA GLN A 66 34.61 -17.15 -12.46
C GLN A 66 33.18 -17.19 -11.90
N TYR A 67 32.26 -16.41 -12.47
CA TYR A 67 30.82 -16.54 -12.21
C TYR A 67 30.23 -17.84 -12.75
N TYR A 68 31.01 -18.60 -13.54
CA TYR A 68 30.57 -19.84 -14.16
C TYR A 68 31.47 -21.03 -13.77
N LYS A 69 30.84 -22.19 -13.61
CA LYS A 69 31.52 -23.48 -13.49
C LYS A 69 31.50 -24.19 -14.84
N SER A 70 32.66 -24.56 -15.35
CA SER A 70 32.76 -25.41 -16.54
C SER A 70 32.33 -26.83 -16.22
N LEU A 71 31.45 -27.39 -17.03
CA LEU A 71 30.97 -28.77 -16.93
C LEU A 71 31.79 -29.68 -17.87
N PRO A 72 31.88 -30.99 -17.57
CA PRO A 72 32.63 -31.94 -18.41
C PRO A 72 32.10 -32.04 -19.85
N ASN A 73 30.83 -31.71 -20.07
CA ASN A 73 30.18 -31.70 -21.38
C ASN A 73 30.40 -30.39 -22.18
N GLY A 74 31.30 -29.51 -21.73
CA GLY A 74 31.57 -28.21 -22.35
C GLY A 74 30.56 -27.11 -21.98
N GLY A 75 29.50 -27.43 -21.24
CA GLY A 75 28.52 -26.47 -20.74
C GLY A 75 29.09 -25.57 -19.63
N ARG A 76 28.41 -24.45 -19.36
CA ARG A 76 28.72 -23.54 -18.25
C ARG A 76 27.53 -23.47 -17.29
N LEU A 77 27.77 -23.69 -16.01
CA LEU A 77 26.76 -23.53 -14.95
C LEU A 77 26.98 -22.19 -14.23
N TRP A 78 25.94 -21.36 -14.23
CA TRP A 78 25.97 -20.05 -13.58
C TRP A 78 25.92 -20.14 -12.05
N ARG A 79 26.83 -19.44 -11.37
CA ARG A 79 26.87 -19.33 -9.90
C ARG A 79 26.07 -18.12 -9.43
N GLY A 80 24.75 -18.22 -9.43
CA GLY A 80 23.85 -17.15 -8.95
C GLY A 80 24.01 -16.78 -7.47
N TRP A 81 24.73 -17.58 -6.68
CA TRP A 81 25.01 -17.32 -5.28
C TRP A 81 26.21 -16.39 -5.03
N LEU A 82 27.08 -16.21 -6.04
CA LEU A 82 28.36 -15.51 -5.91
C LEU A 82 28.19 -14.04 -6.30
N SER A 83 28.49 -13.10 -5.41
CA SER A 83 28.42 -11.66 -5.71
C SER A 83 29.75 -10.97 -5.45
N TYR A 84 30.15 -10.07 -6.33
CA TYR A 84 31.35 -9.25 -6.19
C TYR A 84 31.03 -7.94 -5.48
N SER A 85 31.96 -7.41 -4.69
CA SER A 85 31.87 -6.06 -4.10
C SER A 85 32.91 -5.15 -4.74
N LEU A 86 32.50 -3.99 -5.27
CA LEU A 86 33.44 -3.00 -5.77
C LEU A 86 34.14 -2.25 -4.63
N SER A 87 33.43 -2.00 -3.53
CA SER A 87 34.00 -1.29 -2.38
C SER A 87 35.06 -2.11 -1.65
N SER A 88 34.82 -3.41 -1.45
CA SER A 88 35.76 -4.28 -0.73
C SER A 88 36.64 -5.14 -1.65
N LYS A 89 36.36 -5.15 -2.95
CA LYS A 89 37.05 -5.97 -3.98
C LYS A 89 37.02 -7.48 -3.68
N ARG A 90 35.98 -7.96 -2.99
CA ARG A 90 35.88 -9.35 -2.51
C ARG A 90 34.59 -10.02 -2.96
N PHE A 91 34.59 -11.35 -2.92
CA PHE A 91 33.41 -12.19 -3.15
C PHE A 91 32.61 -12.47 -1.90
N TYR A 92 31.30 -12.55 -2.08
CA TYR A 92 30.34 -12.90 -1.07
C TYR A 92 29.42 -13.98 -1.60
N CYS A 93 29.08 -14.92 -0.73
CA CYS A 93 28.07 -15.93 -1.01
C CYS A 93 26.74 -15.48 -0.40
N LEU A 94 25.83 -14.99 -1.23
CA LEU A 94 24.53 -14.47 -0.75
C LEU A 94 23.66 -15.56 -0.11
N HIS A 95 23.77 -16.80 -0.59
CA HIS A 95 23.07 -17.93 0.01
C HIS A 95 23.54 -18.16 1.46
N CYS A 96 24.85 -18.30 1.67
CA CYS A 96 25.44 -18.48 2.99
C CYS A 96 25.24 -17.27 3.90
N MET A 97 25.30 -16.06 3.34
CA MET A 97 25.12 -14.81 4.07
C MET A 97 23.72 -14.72 4.70
N PHE A 98 22.68 -15.08 3.94
CA PHE A 98 21.30 -14.90 4.39
C PHE A 98 20.69 -16.14 5.05
N PHE A 99 21.15 -17.34 4.69
CA PHE A 99 20.53 -18.60 5.11
C PHE A 99 21.54 -19.65 5.62
N GLY A 100 22.84 -19.35 5.63
CA GLY A 100 23.86 -20.27 6.13
C GLY A 100 23.93 -20.28 7.66
N LYS A 101 23.75 -21.46 8.25
CA LYS A 101 24.05 -21.69 9.68
C LYS A 101 25.54 -21.93 9.84
N ASN A 102 26.19 -21.19 10.75
CA ASN A 102 27.65 -21.29 11.00
C ASN A 102 28.51 -21.11 9.73
N ALA A 103 28.09 -20.21 8.84
CA ALA A 103 28.82 -19.96 7.61
C ALA A 103 30.21 -19.36 7.88
N GLN A 104 31.18 -19.77 7.06
CA GLN A 104 32.55 -19.27 7.10
C GLN A 104 32.58 -17.74 6.90
N LYS A 105 33.17 -17.01 7.85
CA LYS A 105 33.22 -15.53 7.83
C LYS A 105 33.85 -14.97 6.55
N SER A 106 34.79 -15.70 5.96
CA SER A 106 35.42 -15.39 4.67
C SER A 106 34.45 -15.31 3.50
N TRP A 107 33.28 -15.95 3.55
CA TRP A 107 32.29 -15.91 2.47
C TRP A 107 31.12 -14.96 2.74
N ILE A 108 31.04 -14.38 3.94
CA ILE A 108 29.88 -13.59 4.38
C ILE A 108 30.27 -12.21 4.91
N TYR A 109 31.17 -12.08 5.89
CA TYR A 109 31.47 -10.80 6.54
C TYR A 109 32.76 -10.20 6.00
N ASP A 110 33.82 -11.01 6.00
CA ASP A 110 35.15 -10.56 5.59
C ASP A 110 35.24 -10.45 4.07
N GLY A 111 34.60 -11.38 3.37
CA GLY A 111 34.65 -11.50 1.91
C GLY A 111 35.87 -12.28 1.43
N PHE A 112 35.68 -13.05 0.36
CA PHE A 112 36.68 -13.95 -0.19
C PHE A 112 37.55 -13.19 -1.20
N HIS A 113 38.87 -13.20 -0.99
CA HIS A 113 39.83 -12.36 -1.72
C HIS A 113 40.73 -13.14 -2.69
N ALA A 114 40.83 -14.47 -2.55
CA ALA A 114 41.75 -15.30 -3.32
C ALA A 114 41.18 -15.69 -4.70
N TRP A 115 40.87 -14.70 -5.54
CA TRP A 115 40.21 -14.91 -6.83
C TRP A 115 40.95 -15.88 -7.77
N GLN A 116 42.27 -16.04 -7.65
CA GLN A 116 43.02 -16.97 -8.53
C GLN A 116 42.72 -18.44 -8.27
N ARG A 117 42.27 -18.76 -7.05
CA ARG A 117 42.06 -20.13 -6.59
C ARG A 117 40.63 -20.56 -6.88
N LEU A 118 40.35 -20.89 -8.15
CA LEU A 118 39.08 -21.48 -8.57
C LEU A 118 38.74 -22.78 -7.80
N THR A 119 39.77 -23.47 -7.29
CA THR A 119 39.65 -24.62 -6.39
C THR A 119 38.87 -24.26 -5.13
N ASP A 120 39.11 -23.10 -4.53
CA ASP A 120 38.52 -22.71 -3.25
C ASP A 120 37.03 -22.37 -3.40
N ILE A 121 36.66 -21.74 -4.52
CA ILE A 121 35.26 -21.54 -4.93
C ILE A 121 34.57 -22.90 -5.11
N SER A 122 35.27 -23.84 -5.75
CA SER A 122 34.76 -25.20 -6.01
C SER A 122 34.66 -26.07 -4.75
N VAL A 123 35.50 -25.80 -3.74
CA VAL A 123 35.40 -26.41 -2.41
C VAL A 123 34.24 -25.79 -1.64
N HIS A 124 34.08 -24.47 -1.67
CA HIS A 124 32.97 -23.78 -1.01
C HIS A 124 31.60 -24.28 -1.46
N GLU A 125 31.38 -24.40 -2.78
CA GLU A 125 30.10 -24.85 -3.33
C GLU A 125 29.73 -26.29 -2.93
N LYS A 126 30.71 -27.08 -2.44
CA LYS A 126 30.52 -28.46 -1.93
C LYS A 126 30.36 -28.53 -0.42
N THR A 127 30.50 -27.41 0.31
CA THR A 127 30.34 -27.39 1.76
C THR A 127 28.88 -27.62 2.15
N GLU A 128 28.67 -28.36 3.25
CA GLU A 128 27.32 -28.64 3.76
C GLU A 128 26.53 -27.35 4.04
N VAL A 129 27.18 -26.33 4.62
CA VAL A 129 26.56 -25.04 4.89
C VAL A 129 26.05 -24.37 3.61
N HIS A 130 26.86 -24.38 2.54
CA HIS A 130 26.46 -23.82 1.25
C HIS A 130 25.31 -24.60 0.61
N ILE A 131 25.39 -25.93 0.63
CA ILE A 131 24.38 -26.81 0.05
C ILE A 131 23.04 -26.58 0.76
N ASN A 132 23.03 -26.61 2.10
CA ASN A 132 21.83 -26.41 2.90
C ASN A 132 21.23 -25.01 2.66
N ALA A 133 22.06 -23.96 2.64
CA ALA A 133 21.58 -22.60 2.33
C ALA A 133 20.99 -22.51 0.92
N SER A 134 21.62 -23.16 -0.07
CA SER A 134 21.16 -23.17 -1.46
C SER A 134 19.86 -23.95 -1.64
N ILE A 135 19.66 -25.04 -0.91
CA ILE A 135 18.39 -25.78 -0.87
C ILE A 135 17.28 -24.88 -0.32
N VAL A 136 17.53 -24.16 0.78
CA VAL A 136 16.55 -23.21 1.35
C VAL A 136 16.16 -22.15 0.33
N VAL A 137 17.13 -21.57 -0.38
CA VAL A 137 16.87 -20.59 -1.45
C VAL A 137 16.04 -21.23 -2.56
N LYS A 138 16.37 -22.44 -3.02
CA LYS A 138 15.65 -23.10 -4.12
C LYS A 138 14.21 -23.47 -3.72
N MET A 139 14.02 -24.00 -2.52
CA MET A 139 12.69 -24.29 -1.94
C MET A 139 11.88 -23.00 -1.83
N LYS A 140 12.47 -21.92 -1.31
CA LYS A 140 11.83 -20.61 -1.21
C LYS A 140 11.53 -20.04 -2.60
N CYS A 141 12.41 -20.13 -3.58
CA CYS A 141 12.10 -19.70 -4.95
C CYS A 141 10.90 -20.45 -5.54
N SER A 142 10.74 -21.73 -5.21
CA SER A 142 9.65 -22.57 -5.70
C SER A 142 8.32 -22.31 -4.96
N SER A 143 8.36 -22.08 -3.64
CA SER A 143 7.17 -21.74 -2.83
C SER A 143 6.77 -20.27 -2.91
N MET A 144 7.73 -19.37 -3.14
CA MET A 144 7.53 -17.93 -3.38
C MET A 144 7.06 -17.62 -4.80
N ALA A 145 6.63 -18.59 -5.60
CA ALA A 145 5.73 -18.29 -6.71
C ALA A 145 4.32 -17.96 -6.17
N VAL A 146 3.88 -18.69 -5.14
CA VAL A 146 2.52 -18.60 -4.60
C VAL A 146 2.35 -17.38 -3.69
N LEU A 147 3.28 -17.14 -2.76
CA LEU A 147 3.12 -16.07 -1.77
C LEU A 147 3.06 -14.65 -2.41
N PRO A 148 4.00 -14.22 -3.26
CA PRO A 148 3.89 -12.96 -3.99
C PRO A 148 2.65 -12.87 -4.88
N GLN A 149 2.22 -13.99 -5.49
CA GLN A 149 0.99 -14.05 -6.28
C GLN A 149 -0.25 -13.84 -5.40
N MET A 150 -0.29 -14.41 -4.19
CA MET A 150 -1.35 -14.18 -3.21
C MET A 150 -1.38 -12.73 -2.72
N TYR A 151 -0.21 -12.13 -2.44
CA TYR A 151 -0.13 -10.71 -2.07
C TYR A 151 -0.54 -9.79 -3.22
N ALA A 152 -0.13 -10.11 -4.46
CA ALA A 152 -0.53 -9.38 -5.66
C ALA A 152 -2.03 -9.51 -5.92
N SER A 153 -2.59 -10.71 -5.81
CA SER A 153 -4.02 -10.97 -5.92
C SER A 153 -4.81 -10.20 -4.84
N LYS A 154 -4.33 -10.19 -3.59
CA LYS A 154 -4.94 -9.38 -2.52
C LYS A 154 -4.88 -7.88 -2.81
N ARG A 155 -3.76 -7.37 -3.35
CA ARG A 155 -3.65 -5.96 -3.76
C ARG A 155 -4.61 -5.62 -4.90
N ASN A 156 -4.73 -6.49 -5.90
CA ASN A 156 -5.67 -6.31 -7.01
C ASN A 156 -7.12 -6.32 -6.50
N GLN A 157 -7.47 -7.25 -5.62
CA GLN A 157 -8.79 -7.28 -5.00
C GLN A 157 -9.08 -5.99 -4.21
N VAL A 158 -8.10 -5.45 -3.48
CA VAL A 158 -8.26 -4.15 -2.78
C VAL A 158 -8.45 -3.01 -3.77
N ALA A 159 -7.74 -3.01 -4.90
CA ALA A 159 -7.91 -2.01 -5.94
C ALA A 159 -9.30 -2.09 -6.59
N GLU A 160 -9.74 -3.28 -7.00
CA GLU A 160 -11.09 -3.52 -7.54
C GLU A 160 -12.17 -3.10 -6.55
N ASN A 161 -12.02 -3.44 -5.27
CA ASN A 161 -12.96 -3.05 -4.22
C ASN A 161 -13.03 -1.52 -4.06
N ARG A 162 -11.91 -0.80 -4.24
CA ARG A 162 -11.90 0.68 -4.18
C ARG A 162 -12.67 1.29 -5.34
N GLU A 163 -12.52 0.75 -6.55
CA GLU A 163 -13.30 1.19 -7.72
C GLU A 163 -14.80 0.96 -7.51
N ILE A 164 -15.19 -0.20 -6.97
CA ILE A 164 -16.60 -0.47 -6.63
C ILE A 164 -17.13 0.55 -5.63
N VAL A 165 -16.36 0.85 -4.57
CA VAL A 165 -16.77 1.86 -3.57
C VAL A 165 -16.87 3.25 -4.19
N HIS A 166 -15.97 3.63 -5.10
CA HIS A 166 -16.06 4.90 -5.83
C HIS A 166 -17.38 5.01 -6.60
N ILE A 167 -17.71 4.00 -7.39
CA ILE A 167 -18.97 3.95 -8.14
C ILE A 167 -20.18 4.05 -7.21
N LEU A 168 -20.14 3.37 -6.06
CA LEU A 168 -21.22 3.43 -5.08
C LEU A 168 -21.37 4.82 -4.46
N ILE A 169 -20.28 5.57 -4.25
CA ILE A 169 -20.33 6.97 -3.82
C ILE A 169 -20.99 7.82 -4.92
N ASP A 170 -20.60 7.65 -6.18
CA ASP A 170 -21.19 8.40 -7.30
C ASP A 170 -22.70 8.13 -7.42
N ILE A 171 -23.11 6.87 -7.31
CA ILE A 171 -24.54 6.49 -7.27
C ILE A 171 -25.23 7.13 -6.07
N THR A 172 -24.60 7.12 -4.89
CA THR A 172 -25.16 7.75 -3.68
C THR A 172 -25.44 9.23 -3.89
N LEU A 173 -24.47 9.94 -4.47
CA LEU A 173 -24.59 11.37 -4.77
C LEU A 173 -25.66 11.64 -5.82
N PHE A 174 -25.68 10.85 -6.90
CA PHE A 174 -26.69 10.94 -7.95
C PHE A 174 -28.10 10.75 -7.39
N LEU A 175 -28.33 9.66 -6.66
CA LEU A 175 -29.63 9.38 -6.07
C LEU A 175 -30.07 10.49 -5.11
N GLY A 176 -29.15 11.00 -4.29
CA GLY A 176 -29.42 12.11 -3.38
C GLY A 176 -29.78 13.42 -4.10
N GLN A 177 -29.09 13.74 -5.21
CA GLN A 177 -29.38 14.94 -6.01
C GLN A 177 -30.72 14.88 -6.72
N HIS A 178 -31.16 13.68 -7.11
CA HIS A 178 -32.41 13.47 -7.83
C HIS A 178 -33.58 13.05 -6.92
N SER A 179 -33.39 13.04 -5.59
CA SER A 179 -34.39 12.58 -4.62
C SER A 179 -34.90 11.16 -4.92
N LEU A 180 -34.03 10.31 -5.46
CA LEU A 180 -34.35 8.93 -5.80
C LEU A 180 -34.05 8.00 -4.62
N PRO A 181 -34.92 7.01 -4.34
CA PRO A 181 -34.66 6.07 -3.27
C PRO A 181 -33.52 5.12 -3.66
N PHE A 182 -32.64 4.81 -2.70
CA PHE A 182 -31.68 3.71 -2.81
C PHE A 182 -32.34 2.35 -3.05
N ARG A 183 -33.59 2.22 -2.62
CA ARG A 183 -34.41 1.01 -2.72
C ARG A 183 -35.79 1.39 -3.20
N GLY A 184 -36.10 1.10 -4.45
CA GLY A 184 -37.44 1.23 -4.99
C GLY A 184 -38.37 0.13 -4.49
N HIS A 185 -39.68 0.41 -4.46
CA HIS A 185 -40.70 -0.60 -4.13
C HIS A 185 -40.92 -1.62 -5.25
N ARG A 186 -40.43 -1.30 -6.45
CA ARG A 186 -40.30 -2.22 -7.60
C ARG A 186 -38.81 -2.43 -7.79
N GLU A 187 -38.37 -3.69 -7.79
CA GLU A 187 -37.38 -4.23 -8.74
C GLU A 187 -36.77 -5.56 -8.26
N ALA A 188 -36.43 -6.39 -9.25
CA ALA A 188 -35.80 -7.70 -9.18
C ALA A 188 -34.49 -7.78 -8.35
N TRP A 189 -33.97 -6.67 -7.85
CA TRP A 189 -32.82 -6.61 -6.94
C TRP A 189 -33.09 -7.26 -5.58
N ALA A 190 -34.34 -7.23 -5.10
CA ALA A 190 -34.71 -7.95 -3.87
C ALA A 190 -34.41 -9.45 -4.01
N VAL A 191 -34.68 -10.04 -5.18
CA VAL A 191 -34.37 -11.45 -5.49
C VAL A 191 -32.86 -11.71 -5.55
N TYR A 192 -32.07 -10.75 -6.04
CA TYR A 192 -30.61 -10.88 -6.04
C TYR A 192 -30.01 -10.78 -4.63
N ILE A 193 -30.53 -9.87 -3.79
CA ILE A 193 -30.15 -9.75 -2.38
C ILE A 193 -30.56 -10.99 -1.59
N ASP A 194 -31.76 -11.54 -1.82
CA ASP A 194 -32.23 -12.80 -1.22
C ASP A 194 -31.32 -13.96 -1.63
N ARG A 195 -30.96 -14.09 -2.91
CA ARG A 195 -30.03 -15.14 -3.36
C ARG A 195 -28.66 -15.06 -2.69
N LEU A 196 -28.16 -13.84 -2.46
CA LEU A 196 -26.89 -13.61 -1.74
C LEU A 196 -27.00 -13.90 -0.24
N GLN A 197 -28.18 -13.76 0.37
CA GLN A 197 -28.43 -14.14 1.76
C GLN A 197 -28.59 -15.66 1.94
N ILE A 198 -29.22 -16.32 0.97
CA ILE A 198 -29.53 -17.77 1.02
C ILE A 198 -28.29 -18.63 0.72
N HIS A 199 -27.39 -18.18 -0.15
CA HIS A 199 -26.16 -18.92 -0.46
C HIS A 199 -25.02 -18.36 0.37
N GLY A 200 -24.75 -18.98 1.53
CA GLY A 200 -23.65 -18.68 2.45
C GLY A 200 -22.24 -18.75 1.83
N ARG A 201 -21.95 -17.90 0.85
CA ARG A 201 -20.66 -17.75 0.19
C ARG A 201 -19.90 -16.57 0.81
N ASN A 202 -18.59 -16.76 0.95
CA ASN A 202 -17.58 -15.76 1.31
C ASN A 202 -17.43 -14.61 0.29
N GLN A 203 -18.49 -14.18 -0.39
CA GLN A 203 -18.45 -13.02 -1.28
C GLN A 203 -18.77 -11.75 -0.50
N ILE A 204 -17.91 -10.75 -0.65
CA ILE A 204 -18.05 -9.44 0.00
C ILE A 204 -19.23 -8.72 -0.66
N ASN A 205 -20.39 -8.70 0.01
CA ASN A 205 -21.55 -7.95 -0.46
C ASN A 205 -21.37 -6.46 -0.12
N PHE A 206 -21.21 -5.58 -1.11
CA PHE A 206 -21.06 -4.13 -0.90
C PHE A 206 -22.38 -3.38 -0.65
N ILE A 207 -23.51 -4.00 -0.97
CA ILE A 207 -24.84 -3.38 -0.98
C ILE A 207 -25.76 -3.96 0.11
N SER A 208 -25.20 -4.62 1.13
CA SER A 208 -26.01 -5.02 2.29
C SER A 208 -26.62 -3.79 2.97
N TRP A 209 -27.73 -3.97 3.68
CA TRP A 209 -28.43 -2.86 4.33
C TRP A 209 -27.52 -2.04 5.26
N GLN A 210 -26.69 -2.74 6.03
CA GLN A 210 -25.74 -2.12 6.94
C GLN A 210 -24.69 -1.30 6.18
N ARG A 211 -24.17 -1.83 5.06
CA ARG A 211 -23.13 -1.13 4.28
C ARG A 211 -23.68 0.05 3.51
N GLN A 212 -24.88 -0.04 2.97
CA GLN A 212 -25.57 1.09 2.36
C GLN A 212 -25.76 2.22 3.37
N ASN A 213 -26.26 1.92 4.57
CA ASN A 213 -26.41 2.93 5.62
C ASN A 213 -25.06 3.52 6.07
N GLN A 214 -24.01 2.70 6.18
CA GLN A 214 -22.65 3.18 6.46
C GLN A 214 -22.15 4.13 5.36
N LEU A 215 -22.39 3.80 4.09
CA LEU A 215 -22.01 4.64 2.96
C LEU A 215 -22.77 5.98 2.97
N ILE A 216 -24.10 5.94 3.14
CA ILE A 216 -24.95 7.14 3.23
C ILE A 216 -24.47 8.03 4.38
N ASN A 217 -24.22 7.45 5.56
CA ASN A 217 -23.74 8.20 6.71
C ASN A 217 -22.35 8.80 6.48
N SER A 218 -21.46 8.08 5.78
CA SER A 218 -20.13 8.57 5.45
C SER A 218 -20.19 9.76 4.48
N VAL A 219 -21.00 9.65 3.43
CA VAL A 219 -21.22 10.74 2.47
C VAL A 219 -21.86 11.94 3.16
N SER A 220 -22.91 11.73 3.97
CA SER A 220 -23.56 12.77 4.76
C SER A 220 -22.58 13.48 5.68
N LYS A 221 -21.72 12.74 6.38
CA LYS A 221 -20.67 13.31 7.23
C LYS A 221 -19.68 14.16 6.43
N CYS A 222 -19.23 13.69 5.26
CA CYS A 222 -18.34 14.46 4.38
C CYS A 222 -18.99 15.77 3.89
N ILE A 223 -20.27 15.73 3.52
CA ILE A 223 -21.04 16.92 3.12
C ILE A 223 -21.13 17.91 4.29
N LYS A 224 -21.50 17.44 5.48
CA LYS A 224 -21.57 18.28 6.69
C LYS A 224 -20.23 18.94 7.03
N ILE A 225 -19.12 18.20 6.95
CA ILE A 225 -17.77 18.75 7.14
C ILE A 225 -17.48 19.86 6.11
N SER A 226 -17.89 19.68 4.85
CA SER A 226 -17.72 20.71 3.82
C SER A 226 -18.53 21.96 4.13
N ILE A 227 -19.80 21.80 4.54
CA ILE A 227 -20.66 22.92 4.90
C ILE A 227 -20.09 23.67 6.12
N LYS A 228 -19.68 22.96 7.17
CA LYS A 228 -19.06 23.56 8.36
C LYS A 228 -17.84 24.41 7.98
N LYS A 229 -16.92 23.86 7.18
CA LYS A 229 -15.76 24.62 6.69
C LYS A 229 -16.16 25.90 5.97
N GLU A 230 -17.24 25.88 5.19
CA GLU A 230 -17.73 27.10 4.55
C GLU A 230 -18.30 28.08 5.58
N LEU A 231 -19.07 27.61 6.55
CA LEU A 231 -19.63 28.44 7.62
C LEU A 231 -18.54 29.10 8.47
N ASP A 232 -17.47 28.38 8.82
CA ASP A 232 -16.36 28.91 9.63
C ASP A 232 -15.67 30.13 8.97
N HIS A 233 -15.72 30.24 7.64
CA HIS A 233 -15.15 31.38 6.90
C HIS A 233 -16.15 32.53 6.70
N ASN A 234 -17.41 32.35 7.09
CA ASN A 234 -18.49 33.32 6.90
C ASN A 234 -18.86 34.02 8.20
N LYS A 235 -18.89 35.35 8.15
CA LYS A 235 -19.27 36.17 9.31
C LYS A 235 -20.77 36.22 9.57
N PHE A 236 -21.58 36.00 8.53
CA PHE A 236 -23.02 36.17 8.58
C PHE A 236 -23.72 34.98 7.96
N PHE A 237 -24.73 34.49 8.67
CA PHE A 237 -25.66 33.47 8.21
C PHE A 237 -27.04 33.75 8.81
N SER A 238 -28.06 33.14 8.20
CA SER A 238 -29.42 33.11 8.75
C SER A 238 -29.85 31.65 8.87
N VAL A 239 -30.60 31.35 9.92
CA VAL A 239 -31.23 30.04 10.12
C VAL A 239 -32.71 30.16 9.79
N SER A 240 -33.23 29.20 9.02
CA SER A 240 -34.65 29.02 8.75
C SER A 240 -35.08 27.66 9.28
N ILE A 241 -36.14 27.65 10.07
CA ILE A 241 -36.76 26.45 10.61
C ILE A 241 -38.17 26.40 10.06
N ASP A 242 -38.48 25.35 9.33
CA ASP A 242 -39.81 25.14 8.73
C ASP A 242 -40.37 23.78 9.17
N THR A 243 -41.68 23.69 9.38
CA THR A 243 -42.34 22.45 9.79
C THR A 243 -43.41 22.02 8.79
N THR A 244 -43.49 20.73 8.54
CA THR A 244 -44.49 20.12 7.67
C THR A 244 -44.92 18.76 8.18
N PHE A 245 -46.07 18.25 7.75
CA PHE A 245 -46.49 16.89 8.07
C PHE A 245 -46.04 15.92 6.99
N ASP A 246 -45.45 14.80 7.39
CA ASP A 246 -45.15 13.71 6.46
C ASP A 246 -46.40 12.91 6.09
N SER A 247 -46.25 11.92 5.21
CA SER A 247 -47.34 11.05 4.76
C SER A 247 -47.99 10.24 5.89
N SER A 248 -47.29 10.07 7.02
CA SER A 248 -47.77 9.40 8.22
C SER A 248 -48.38 10.39 9.22
N ARG A 249 -48.55 11.66 8.83
CA ARG A 249 -49.04 12.76 9.67
C ARG A 249 -48.16 13.03 10.89
N ARG A 250 -46.87 12.72 10.80
CA ARG A 250 -45.88 13.12 11.80
C ARG A 250 -45.29 14.45 11.40
N GLU A 251 -45.09 15.31 12.37
CA GLU A 251 -44.53 16.62 12.12
C GLU A 251 -43.01 16.54 11.99
N GLN A 252 -42.51 17.01 10.85
CA GLN A 252 -41.12 17.03 10.46
C GLN A 252 -40.63 18.48 10.42
N LEU A 253 -39.52 18.74 11.08
CA LEU A 253 -38.85 20.02 11.16
C LEU A 253 -37.61 20.02 10.28
N ALA A 254 -37.58 20.92 9.30
CA ALA A 254 -36.43 21.18 8.45
C ALA A 254 -35.62 22.35 9.01
N PHE A 255 -34.31 22.14 9.20
CA PHE A 255 -33.36 23.16 9.62
C PHE A 255 -32.45 23.51 8.45
N ILE A 256 -32.57 24.74 7.97
CA ILE A 256 -31.84 25.26 6.82
C ILE A 256 -30.96 26.41 7.28
N ILE A 257 -29.67 26.37 6.93
CA ILE A 257 -28.76 27.50 7.08
C ILE A 257 -28.51 28.15 5.72
N ARG A 258 -28.54 29.48 5.70
CA ARG A 258 -28.29 30.29 4.52
C ARG A 258 -27.16 31.27 4.77
N TYR A 259 -26.20 31.31 3.85
CA TYR A 259 -24.99 32.14 3.95
C TYR A 259 -24.51 32.57 2.56
N VAL A 260 -23.63 33.57 2.50
CA VAL A 260 -23.09 34.11 1.25
C VAL A 260 -21.64 33.69 1.10
N CYS A 261 -21.31 32.93 0.06
CA CYS A 261 -19.92 32.59 -0.28
C CYS A 261 -19.42 33.43 -1.45
N ILE A 262 -18.12 33.71 -1.47
CA ILE A 262 -17.46 34.30 -2.64
C ILE A 262 -16.97 33.17 -3.54
N PHE A 263 -17.51 33.06 -4.75
CA PHE A 263 -17.07 32.11 -5.78
C PHE A 263 -16.69 32.91 -7.03
N GLU A 264 -15.48 32.71 -7.54
CA GLU A 264 -14.97 33.44 -8.73
C GLU A 264 -15.19 34.97 -8.63
N ARG A 265 -14.88 35.55 -7.46
CA ARG A 265 -15.07 36.97 -7.11
C ARG A 265 -16.52 37.46 -7.11
N SER A 266 -17.50 36.57 -7.22
CA SER A 266 -18.92 36.89 -7.18
C SER A 266 -19.59 36.36 -5.91
N PRO A 267 -20.47 37.13 -5.25
CA PRO A 267 -21.24 36.64 -4.11
C PRO A 267 -22.30 35.64 -4.59
N VAL A 268 -22.29 34.43 -4.00
CA VAL A 268 -23.25 33.36 -4.26
C VAL A 268 -23.94 32.99 -2.96
N ILE A 269 -25.27 33.06 -2.96
CA ILE A 269 -26.09 32.62 -1.84
C ILE A 269 -26.11 31.09 -1.82
N ARG A 270 -25.81 30.50 -0.67
CA ARG A 270 -25.90 29.06 -0.44
C ARG A 270 -26.95 28.79 0.61
N GLU A 271 -27.83 27.83 0.32
CA GLU A 271 -28.80 27.26 1.24
C GLU A 271 -28.43 25.80 1.48
N ARG A 272 -28.42 25.39 2.74
CA ARG A 272 -27.99 24.05 3.17
C ARG A 272 -28.95 23.50 4.22
N LEU A 273 -29.57 22.37 3.91
CA LEU A 273 -30.32 21.58 4.89
C LEU A 273 -29.32 20.86 5.81
N LEU A 274 -29.39 21.11 7.12
CA LEU A 274 -28.50 20.50 8.12
C LEU A 274 -29.21 19.50 9.04
N GLY A 275 -30.54 19.59 9.13
CA GLY A 275 -31.34 18.69 9.94
C GLY A 275 -32.74 18.52 9.37
N LEU A 276 -33.22 17.28 9.45
CA LEU A 276 -34.63 16.93 9.32
C LEU A 276 -34.97 16.08 10.55
N LYS A 277 -35.80 16.60 11.46
CA LYS A 277 -36.11 15.97 12.74
C LYS A 277 -37.60 15.86 12.93
N GLU A 278 -38.07 14.71 13.38
CA GLU A 278 -39.45 14.55 13.83
C GLU A 278 -39.61 15.28 15.16
N THR A 279 -40.68 16.07 15.31
CA THR A 279 -41.08 16.66 16.59
C THR A 279 -42.54 16.32 16.84
N SER A 280 -42.89 16.00 18.09
CA SER A 280 -44.28 15.74 18.47
C SER A 280 -45.04 17.01 18.84
N THR A 281 -44.33 18.14 19.02
CA THR A 281 -44.91 19.44 19.42
C THR A 281 -44.14 20.62 18.81
N THR A 282 -44.86 21.70 18.46
CA THR A 282 -44.29 22.97 17.93
C THR A 282 -44.24 24.10 18.94
N THR A 283 -44.26 23.79 20.24
CA THR A 283 -44.09 24.85 21.24
C THR A 283 -42.74 25.53 21.05
N GLY A 284 -42.66 26.84 21.26
CA GLY A 284 -41.41 27.59 21.09
C GLY A 284 -40.24 27.00 21.90
N ARG A 285 -40.53 26.43 23.08
CA ARG A 285 -39.55 25.71 23.90
C ARG A 285 -39.02 24.45 23.21
N GLN A 286 -39.91 23.63 22.65
CA GLN A 286 -39.50 22.40 21.96
C GLN A 286 -38.68 22.72 20.72
N LEU A 287 -39.12 23.69 19.91
CA LEU A 287 -38.39 24.12 18.72
C LEU A 287 -37.00 24.67 19.07
N PHE A 288 -36.87 25.41 20.18
CA PHE A 288 -35.57 25.88 20.67
C PHE A 288 -34.66 24.72 21.12
N SER A 289 -35.21 23.70 21.79
CA SER A 289 -34.43 22.50 22.14
C SER A 289 -33.91 21.78 20.90
N VAL A 290 -34.77 21.58 19.89
CA VAL A 290 -34.37 20.95 18.62
C VAL A 290 -33.33 21.79 17.89
N PHE A 291 -33.45 23.12 17.93
CA PHE A 291 -32.42 24.03 17.41
C PHE A 291 -31.07 23.79 18.08
N GLN A 292 -31.02 23.74 19.42
CA GLN A 292 -29.77 23.50 20.17
C GLN A 292 -29.17 22.14 19.83
N ASP A 293 -29.99 21.09 19.76
CA ASP A 293 -29.55 19.74 19.40
C ASP A 293 -28.92 19.69 18.00
N ILE A 294 -29.56 20.32 17.01
CA ILE A 294 -29.05 20.38 15.64
C ILE A 294 -27.74 21.18 15.58
N CYS A 295 -27.63 22.28 16.33
CA CYS A 295 -26.39 23.06 16.39
C CYS A 295 -25.24 22.21 16.96
N MET A 296 -25.45 21.53 18.09
CA MET A 296 -24.45 20.64 18.69
C MET A 296 -24.07 19.47 17.77
N GLU A 297 -25.05 18.82 17.13
CA GLU A 297 -24.81 17.71 16.20
C GLU A 297 -23.97 18.09 14.97
N ASN A 298 -23.96 19.38 14.62
CA ASN A 298 -23.22 19.91 13.48
C ASN A 298 -22.05 20.82 13.90
N ASP A 299 -21.71 20.83 15.20
CA ASP A 299 -20.65 21.65 15.80
C ASP A 299 -20.80 23.14 15.43
N LEU A 300 -21.98 23.74 15.64
CA LEU A 300 -22.30 25.14 15.29
C LEU A 300 -22.32 26.08 16.51
N ASP A 301 -21.67 25.68 17.59
CA ASP A 301 -21.63 26.32 18.91
C ASP A 301 -20.84 27.65 18.92
#